data_AF-A0A962M8C0-F1
#
_entry.id   AF-A0A962M8C0-F1
#
_cell.length_a   1.000
_cell.length_b   1.000
_cell.length_c   1.000
_cell.angle_alpha   90.00
_cell.angle_beta   90.00
_cell.angle_gamma   90.00
#
_symmetry.space_group_name_H-M   'P 1'
#
loop_
_entity.id
_entity.type
_entity.pdbx_description
1 polymer ?
#
loop_
_entity_poly.entity_id
_entity_poly.type
_entity_poly.pdbx_seq_one_letter_code
_entity_poly.pdbx_strand_id
1 'polypeptide(L)'
;IYDDIFFITTYGGVKINGYCFYDTVLHKILNKLSYGSKFSEWMKDTFYSSMKYDDVETVSCPSMNFDDLKGVWKLRNLKEIYCFNNNLTTLDDLRFNINLKVVSATGNKITELSYVKNLKSLEKLWLSKNKIESIEGLEELKNLNTIDFSNNNIKTAIDTIKQMDKLTSINLFNNKISHKESEEIKDYCRKNLFSFFIV
;
A
#
# COMPACT_ATOMS: atom_id res chain seq x y z
N ILE A 1 9.53 -12.96 -13.84
CA ILE A 1 9.84 -12.03 -12.72
C ILE A 1 8.53 -11.67 -12.01
N TYR A 2 7.81 -12.67 -11.49
CA TYR A 2 6.53 -12.49 -10.78
C TYR A 2 6.46 -13.33 -9.48
N ASP A 3 7.61 -13.75 -8.94
CA ASP A 3 7.64 -14.86 -7.97
C ASP A 3 8.06 -14.52 -6.52
N ASP A 4 8.33 -13.26 -6.17
CA ASP A 4 8.80 -12.94 -4.80
C ASP A 4 7.70 -12.54 -3.80
N ILE A 5 6.42 -12.53 -4.19
CA ILE A 5 5.29 -12.18 -3.30
C ILE A 5 4.60 -13.42 -2.72
N PHE A 6 4.96 -14.63 -3.17
CA PHE A 6 4.20 -15.86 -2.84
C PHE A 6 4.61 -16.61 -1.56
N PHE A 7 5.58 -16.12 -0.78
CA PHE A 7 5.95 -16.73 0.50
C PHE A 7 5.43 -15.97 1.72
N ILE A 8 4.11 -15.91 1.90
CA ILE A 8 3.51 -15.71 3.24
C ILE A 8 2.35 -16.69 3.41
N THR A 9 2.69 -17.94 3.71
CA THR A 9 1.72 -18.95 4.10
C THR A 9 1.54 -19.01 5.62
N THR A 10 0.28 -19.10 6.02
CA THR A 10 -0.29 -19.98 7.06
C THR A 10 -0.47 -19.54 8.51
N TYR A 11 0.03 -18.40 8.98
CA TYR A 11 -0.40 -17.87 10.29
C TYR A 11 -0.79 -16.40 10.18
N GLY A 12 -2.10 -16.13 10.29
CA GLY A 12 -2.64 -14.78 10.34
C GLY A 12 -1.98 -13.99 11.46
N GLY A 13 -1.15 -13.02 11.09
CA GLY A 13 -0.39 -12.21 12.01
C GLY A 13 0.18 -10.97 11.36
N VAL A 14 0.54 -10.00 12.20
CA VAL A 14 1.25 -8.80 11.78
C VAL A 14 2.74 -9.14 11.74
N LYS A 15 3.46 -8.76 10.69
CA LYS A 15 4.92 -8.80 10.63
C LYS A 15 5.48 -7.39 10.76
N ILE A 16 6.48 -7.20 11.61
CA ILE A 16 7.21 -5.94 11.75
C ILE A 16 8.69 -6.24 11.58
N ASN A 17 9.36 -5.62 10.60
CA ASN A 17 10.75 -5.91 10.23
C ASN A 17 11.03 -7.42 10.08
N GLY A 18 10.07 -8.17 9.52
CA GLY A 18 10.18 -9.62 9.34
C GLY A 18 9.78 -10.48 10.55
N TYR A 19 9.72 -9.92 11.76
CA TYR A 19 9.28 -10.62 12.97
C TYR A 19 7.77 -10.79 12.97
N CYS A 20 7.28 -12.00 13.26
CA CYS A 20 5.85 -12.35 13.23
C CYS A 20 5.19 -12.18 14.62
N PHE A 21 4.01 -11.58 14.65
CA PHE A 21 3.18 -11.40 15.84
C PHE A 21 1.77 -11.94 15.57
N TYR A 22 1.24 -12.75 16.50
CA TYR A 22 -0.12 -13.32 16.42
C TYR A 22 -1.18 -12.31 16.85
N ASP A 23 -2.41 -12.35 16.28
CA ASP A 23 -3.58 -11.46 16.56
C ASP A 23 -3.47 -10.03 15.98
N THR A 24 -4.58 -9.27 16.04
CA THR A 24 -4.85 -7.84 15.73
C THR A 24 -3.97 -6.86 16.54
N VAL A 25 -2.67 -7.10 16.46
CA VAL A 25 -1.62 -6.57 17.32
C VAL A 25 -1.23 -5.15 16.89
N LEU A 26 -1.30 -4.80 15.62
CA LEU A 26 -0.83 -3.49 15.14
C LEU A 26 -1.56 -2.34 15.87
N HIS A 27 -2.89 -2.39 15.96
CA HIS A 27 -3.66 -1.39 16.68
C HIS A 27 -3.38 -1.37 18.18
N LYS A 28 -3.33 -2.53 18.82
CA LYS A 28 -3.07 -2.63 20.27
C LYS A 28 -1.65 -2.16 20.60
N ILE A 29 -0.64 -2.49 19.76
CA ILE A 29 0.74 -1.99 19.82
C ILE A 29 0.77 -0.48 19.68
N LEU A 30 0.18 0.05 18.61
CA LEU A 30 0.31 1.45 18.27
C LEU A 30 -0.51 2.33 19.22
N ASN A 31 -1.59 1.81 19.80
CA ASN A 31 -2.45 2.53 20.74
C ASN A 31 -2.22 2.16 22.22
N LYS A 32 -1.20 1.35 22.53
CA LYS A 32 -0.87 0.88 23.89
C LYS A 32 -2.06 0.28 24.66
N LEU A 33 -2.97 -0.42 23.96
CA LEU A 33 -4.12 -1.05 24.58
C LEU A 33 -3.69 -2.35 25.28
N SER A 34 -4.33 -2.67 26.41
CA SER A 34 -4.02 -3.89 27.17
C SER A 34 -4.44 -5.14 26.41
N TYR A 35 -3.59 -6.17 26.45
CA TYR A 35 -3.91 -7.52 25.98
C TYR A 35 -4.57 -8.32 27.11
N GLY A 36 -5.40 -9.30 26.75
CA GLY A 36 -5.93 -10.28 27.71
C GLY A 36 -4.81 -10.98 28.51
N SER A 37 -5.12 -11.30 29.77
CA SER A 37 -4.16 -11.52 30.86
C SER A 37 -3.01 -12.50 30.59
N LYS A 38 -3.21 -13.62 29.88
CA LYS A 38 -2.16 -14.63 29.66
C LYS A 38 -1.17 -14.32 28.52
N PHE A 39 -1.56 -13.52 27.54
CA PHE A 39 -0.71 -13.16 26.38
C PHE A 39 0.17 -11.94 26.67
N SER A 40 -0.21 -11.14 27.68
CA SER A 40 0.39 -9.83 27.94
C SER A 40 1.73 -9.86 28.68
N GLU A 41 2.00 -10.85 29.52
CA GLU A 41 3.20 -10.86 30.38
C GLU A 41 4.49 -11.16 29.61
N TRP A 42 4.51 -12.20 28.75
CA TRP A 42 5.73 -12.60 28.05
C TRP A 42 6.22 -11.57 27.02
N MET A 43 5.30 -10.90 26.29
CA MET A 43 5.69 -9.88 25.31
C MET A 43 6.09 -8.55 25.97
N LYS A 44 5.41 -8.12 27.05
CA LYS A 44 5.68 -6.85 27.75
C LYS A 44 7.14 -6.71 28.14
N ASP A 45 7.75 -7.80 28.61
CA ASP A 45 9.08 -7.72 29.22
C ASP A 45 10.23 -7.91 28.22
N THR A 46 10.02 -8.60 27.10
CA THR A 46 11.13 -9.01 26.20
C THR A 46 11.18 -8.26 24.87
N PHE A 47 10.06 -7.75 24.35
CA PHE A 47 10.01 -7.18 22.99
C PHE A 47 9.57 -5.70 22.93
N TYR A 48 8.68 -5.26 23.84
CA TYR A 48 8.24 -3.86 23.90
C TYR A 48 9.28 -2.91 24.48
N SER A 49 10.13 -3.39 25.39
CA SER A 49 11.19 -2.57 25.98
C SER A 49 12.33 -2.27 24.99
N SER A 50 12.49 -3.11 23.95
CA SER A 50 13.59 -3.03 22.99
C SER A 50 13.22 -2.40 21.65
N MET A 51 11.99 -2.54 21.16
CA MET A 51 11.62 -2.02 19.83
C MET A 51 11.20 -0.54 19.90
N LYS A 52 12.01 0.35 19.32
CA LYS A 52 11.64 1.75 19.15
C LYS A 52 10.84 1.90 17.87
N TYR A 53 9.84 2.78 17.87
CA TYR A 53 9.05 3.05 16.65
C TYR A 53 9.92 3.52 15.48
N ASP A 54 11.05 4.16 15.77
CA ASP A 54 12.01 4.61 14.78
C ASP A 54 12.79 3.46 14.12
N ASP A 55 12.82 2.27 14.71
CA ASP A 55 13.50 1.11 14.11
C ASP A 55 12.62 0.40 13.08
N VAL A 56 11.33 0.74 13.01
CA VAL A 56 10.36 0.03 12.16
C VAL A 56 10.40 0.57 10.73
N GLU A 57 10.85 -0.28 9.81
CA GLU A 57 10.96 0.04 8.37
C GLU A 57 9.92 -0.71 7.54
N THR A 58 9.48 -1.90 7.98
CA THR A 58 8.52 -2.72 7.23
C THR A 58 7.39 -3.20 8.13
N VAL A 59 6.15 -3.04 7.66
CA VAL A 59 4.95 -3.62 8.30
C VAL A 59 4.17 -4.45 7.27
N SER A 60 3.80 -5.67 7.64
CA SER A 60 2.87 -6.50 6.88
C SER A 60 1.72 -6.91 7.79
N CYS A 61 0.49 -6.62 7.40
CA CYS A 61 -0.72 -6.95 8.17
C CYS A 61 -1.85 -7.42 7.25
N PRO A 62 -1.65 -8.50 6.47
CA PRO A 62 -2.65 -8.94 5.51
C PRO A 62 -3.80 -9.70 6.17
N SER A 63 -5.01 -9.56 5.63
CA SER A 63 -6.17 -10.35 6.07
C SER A 63 -6.47 -10.24 7.58
N MET A 64 -6.26 -9.05 8.16
CA MET A 64 -6.45 -8.78 9.60
C MET A 64 -7.83 -8.20 9.93
N ASN A 65 -8.70 -8.00 8.93
CA ASN A 65 -9.98 -7.30 9.04
C ASN A 65 -9.86 -5.85 9.53
N PHE A 66 -8.72 -5.18 9.29
CA PHE A 66 -8.53 -3.80 9.70
C PHE A 66 -9.39 -2.83 8.89
N ASP A 67 -10.12 -1.95 9.57
CA ASP A 67 -10.87 -0.86 8.94
C ASP A 67 -10.02 0.42 8.80
N ASP A 68 -8.98 0.56 9.62
CA ASP A 68 -8.03 1.68 9.57
C ASP A 68 -6.61 1.24 9.97
N LEU A 69 -5.64 2.16 9.92
CA LEU A 69 -4.24 1.92 10.28
C LEU A 69 -3.79 2.91 11.38
N LYS A 70 -4.69 3.28 12.29
CA LYS A 70 -4.44 4.29 13.31
C LYS A 70 -3.19 3.99 14.10
N GLY A 71 -2.38 5.04 14.22
CA GLY A 71 -1.10 5.01 14.93
C GLY A 71 0.09 4.65 14.05
N VAL A 72 -0.11 4.19 12.80
CA VAL A 72 1.01 3.90 11.88
C VAL A 72 1.84 5.15 11.59
N TRP A 73 1.23 6.33 11.72
CA TRP A 73 1.93 7.62 11.71
C TRP A 73 3.07 7.76 12.73
N LYS A 74 3.13 6.91 13.77
CA LYS A 74 4.24 6.87 14.75
C LYS A 74 5.51 6.25 14.16
N LEU A 75 5.39 5.43 13.13
CA LEU A 75 6.49 4.69 12.49
C LEU A 75 7.20 5.58 11.46
N ARG A 76 7.96 6.57 11.92
CA ARG A 76 8.51 7.64 11.05
C ARG A 76 9.50 7.14 10.00
N ASN A 77 10.14 6.00 10.24
CA ASN A 77 11.11 5.38 9.33
C ASN A 77 10.50 4.26 8.47
N LEU A 78 9.17 4.11 8.47
CA LEU A 78 8.47 3.11 7.66
C LEU A 78 8.74 3.36 6.17
N LYS A 79 9.33 2.35 5.52
CA LYS A 79 9.64 2.29 4.08
C LYS A 79 8.64 1.44 3.31
N GLU A 80 8.11 0.39 3.93
CA GLU A 80 7.23 -0.56 3.26
C GLU A 80 6.02 -0.94 4.12
N ILE A 81 4.83 -0.93 3.52
CA ILE A 81 3.63 -1.45 4.16
C ILE A 81 2.82 -2.35 3.24
N TYR A 82 2.44 -3.52 3.76
CA TYR A 82 1.64 -4.53 3.08
C TYR A 82 0.38 -4.84 3.89
N CYS A 83 -0.74 -4.22 3.55
CA CYS A 83 -2.02 -4.32 4.25
C CYS A 83 -3.14 -4.88 3.34
N PHE A 84 -2.81 -5.87 2.52
CA PHE A 84 -3.75 -6.46 1.57
C PHE A 84 -4.89 -7.27 2.25
N ASN A 85 -6.04 -7.36 1.60
CA ASN A 85 -7.24 -8.07 2.06
C ASN A 85 -7.76 -7.58 3.42
N ASN A 86 -7.84 -6.27 3.63
CA ASN A 86 -8.47 -5.65 4.81
C ASN A 86 -9.76 -4.92 4.41
N ASN A 87 -10.30 -4.09 5.31
CA ASN A 87 -11.51 -3.30 5.11
C ASN A 87 -11.23 -1.80 4.94
N LEU A 88 -9.98 -1.41 4.66
CA LEU A 88 -9.56 -0.01 4.60
C LEU A 88 -10.38 0.76 3.55
N THR A 89 -10.88 1.94 3.91
CA THR A 89 -11.58 2.85 2.98
C THR A 89 -10.71 4.02 2.52
N THR A 90 -9.59 4.24 3.19
CA THR A 90 -8.61 5.29 2.88
C THR A 90 -7.20 4.87 3.32
N LEU A 91 -6.19 5.65 2.92
CA LEU A 91 -4.79 5.54 3.33
C LEU A 91 -4.32 6.73 4.19
N ASP A 92 -5.24 7.54 4.72
CA ASP A 92 -4.94 8.78 5.47
C ASP A 92 -4.03 8.57 6.69
N ASP A 93 -4.07 7.39 7.30
CA ASP A 93 -3.20 7.05 8.42
C ASP A 93 -1.72 6.97 8.04
N LEU A 94 -1.41 6.89 6.74
CA LEU A 94 -0.05 6.89 6.19
C LEU A 94 0.50 8.28 5.90
N ARG A 95 -0.30 9.36 6.07
CA ARG A 95 0.05 10.75 5.66
C ARG A 95 1.36 11.29 6.24
N PHE A 96 1.86 10.67 7.31
CA PHE A 96 3.05 11.09 8.05
C PHE A 96 4.26 10.19 7.83
N ASN A 97 4.11 9.10 7.07
CA ASN A 97 5.16 8.13 6.75
C ASN A 97 5.86 8.54 5.44
N ILE A 98 6.47 9.73 5.43
CA ILE A 98 7.04 10.37 4.23
C ILE A 98 8.19 9.59 3.57
N ASN A 99 8.74 8.60 4.28
CA ASN A 99 9.80 7.70 3.82
C ASN A 99 9.27 6.44 3.11
N LEU A 100 7.95 6.28 2.99
CA LEU A 100 7.34 5.13 2.30
C LEU A 100 7.78 5.07 0.84
N LYS A 101 8.32 3.91 0.46
CA LYS A 101 8.71 3.52 -0.90
C LYS A 101 7.71 2.55 -1.51
N VAL A 102 7.12 1.67 -0.69
CA VAL A 102 6.21 0.61 -1.15
C VAL A 102 4.93 0.61 -0.33
N VAL A 103 3.79 0.69 -1.00
CA VAL A 103 2.47 0.51 -0.40
C VAL A 103 1.70 -0.55 -1.18
N SER A 104 1.31 -1.64 -0.49
CA SER A 104 0.41 -2.66 -0.99
C SER A 104 -0.87 -2.69 -0.16
N ALA A 105 -1.99 -2.25 -0.73
CA ALA A 105 -3.31 -2.31 -0.10
C ALA A 105 -4.34 -2.95 -1.03
N THR A 106 -3.91 -4.00 -1.75
CA THR A 106 -4.77 -4.79 -2.64
C THR A 106 -5.93 -5.41 -1.87
N GLY A 107 -7.14 -5.45 -2.45
CA GLY A 107 -8.29 -6.12 -1.84
C GLY A 107 -8.85 -5.39 -0.62
N ASN A 108 -8.98 -4.07 -0.72
CA ASN A 108 -9.59 -3.22 0.32
C ASN A 108 -10.87 -2.55 -0.24
N LYS A 109 -11.37 -1.51 0.44
CA LYS A 109 -12.55 -0.73 0.05
C LYS A 109 -12.18 0.74 -0.23
N ILE A 110 -10.94 1.00 -0.65
CA ILE A 110 -10.42 2.36 -0.80
C ILE A 110 -11.15 3.07 -1.95
N THR A 111 -11.58 4.31 -1.69
CA THR A 111 -12.29 5.14 -2.67
C THR A 111 -11.51 6.40 -3.07
N GLU A 112 -10.59 6.87 -2.22
CA GLU A 112 -9.86 8.12 -2.42
C GLU A 112 -8.36 7.99 -2.10
N LEU A 113 -7.55 8.89 -2.69
CA LEU A 113 -6.08 8.92 -2.57
C LEU A 113 -5.56 10.27 -2.04
N SER A 114 -6.39 11.00 -1.30
CA SER A 114 -6.24 12.42 -0.95
C SER A 114 -4.84 12.81 -0.41
N TYR A 115 -4.18 11.92 0.35
CA TYR A 115 -2.85 12.17 0.94
C TYR A 115 -1.71 11.41 0.26
N VAL A 116 -2.00 10.51 -0.68
CA VAL A 116 -0.98 9.70 -1.36
C VAL A 116 0.02 10.59 -2.11
N LYS A 117 -0.43 11.72 -2.67
CA LYS A 117 0.41 12.74 -3.32
C LYS A 117 1.51 13.36 -2.43
N ASN A 118 1.41 13.20 -1.11
CA ASN A 118 2.40 13.69 -0.15
C ASN A 118 3.53 12.69 0.12
N LEU A 119 3.37 11.42 -0.29
CA LEU A 119 4.37 10.37 -0.10
C LEU A 119 5.46 10.46 -1.17
N LYS A 120 6.24 11.55 -1.18
CA LYS A 120 7.19 11.89 -2.27
C LYS A 120 8.29 10.84 -2.51
N SER A 121 8.53 9.95 -1.54
CA SER A 121 9.48 8.83 -1.65
C SER A 121 8.88 7.58 -2.30
N LEU A 122 7.58 7.58 -2.63
CA LEU A 122 6.87 6.39 -3.09
C LEU A 122 7.36 5.96 -4.49
N GLU A 123 7.71 4.68 -4.60
CA GLU A 123 8.24 4.04 -5.80
C GLU A 123 7.24 3.03 -6.38
N LYS A 124 6.52 2.31 -5.52
CA LYS A 124 5.56 1.26 -5.89
C LYS A 124 4.24 1.41 -5.14
N LEU A 125 3.13 1.40 -5.88
CA LEU A 125 1.77 1.51 -5.33
C LEU A 125 0.85 0.43 -5.93
N TRP A 126 0.42 -0.51 -5.09
CA TRP A 126 -0.46 -1.61 -5.50
C TRP A 126 -1.80 -1.54 -4.78
N LEU A 127 -2.82 -1.06 -5.48
CA LEU A 127 -4.18 -0.83 -5.01
C LEU A 127 -5.22 -1.61 -5.84
N SER A 128 -4.84 -2.75 -6.40
CA SER A 128 -5.78 -3.60 -7.14
C SER A 128 -6.96 -4.06 -6.26
N LYS A 129 -8.12 -4.31 -6.88
CA LYS A 129 -9.35 -4.75 -6.17
C LYS A 129 -9.77 -3.77 -5.06
N ASN A 130 -9.99 -2.51 -5.44
CA ASN A 130 -10.53 -1.44 -4.57
C ASN A 130 -11.74 -0.79 -5.28
N LYS A 131 -12.13 0.43 -4.86
CA LYS A 131 -13.25 1.19 -5.42
C LYS A 131 -12.83 2.57 -5.94
N ILE A 132 -11.58 2.72 -6.35
CA ILE A 132 -10.97 3.99 -6.74
C ILE A 132 -11.52 4.44 -8.09
N GLU A 133 -11.90 5.72 -8.21
CA GLU A 133 -12.43 6.29 -9.46
C GLU A 133 -11.45 7.18 -10.22
N SER A 134 -10.38 7.66 -9.56
CA SER A 134 -9.39 8.55 -10.15
C SER A 134 -7.99 8.26 -9.59
N ILE A 135 -6.99 8.45 -10.45
CA ILE A 135 -5.56 8.43 -10.10
C ILE A 135 -4.93 9.82 -10.14
N GLU A 136 -5.74 10.88 -10.24
CA GLU A 136 -5.28 12.27 -10.17
C GLU A 136 -4.47 12.52 -8.89
N GLY A 137 -3.42 13.33 -9.00
CA GLY A 137 -2.47 13.61 -7.93
C GLY A 137 -1.34 12.58 -7.83
N LEU A 138 -1.34 11.48 -8.60
CA LEU A 138 -0.18 10.59 -8.67
C LEU A 138 0.97 11.17 -9.52
N GLU A 139 0.69 12.09 -10.44
CA GLU A 139 1.70 12.84 -11.21
C GLU A 139 2.67 13.66 -10.35
N GLU A 140 2.27 13.95 -9.11
CA GLU A 140 3.04 14.62 -8.07
C GLU A 140 4.12 13.72 -7.44
N LEU A 141 4.08 12.41 -7.70
CA LEU A 141 4.99 11.42 -7.14
C LEU A 141 6.13 11.11 -8.11
N LYS A 142 7.13 11.98 -8.12
CA LYS A 142 8.26 11.94 -9.09
C LYS A 142 9.20 10.73 -8.94
N ASN A 143 8.97 9.86 -7.97
CA ASN A 143 9.70 8.60 -7.80
C ASN A 143 8.86 7.35 -8.16
N LEU A 144 7.56 7.52 -8.42
CA LEU A 144 6.65 6.41 -8.66
C LEU A 144 6.95 5.78 -10.01
N ASN A 145 7.35 4.52 -9.99
CA ASN A 145 7.73 3.77 -11.19
C ASN A 145 6.81 2.60 -11.50
N THR A 146 6.06 2.12 -10.50
CA THR A 146 5.16 0.97 -10.63
C THR A 146 3.81 1.27 -10.00
N ILE A 147 2.73 1.11 -10.77
CA ILE A 147 1.36 1.16 -10.26
C ILE A 147 0.54 -0.05 -10.68
N ASP A 148 -0.26 -0.57 -9.75
CA ASP A 148 -1.35 -1.52 -10.05
C ASP A 148 -2.66 -1.02 -9.46
N PHE A 149 -3.57 -0.63 -10.35
CA PHE A 149 -4.93 -0.20 -10.04
C PHE A 149 -5.95 -1.09 -10.75
N SER A 150 -5.59 -2.32 -11.11
CA SER A 150 -6.53 -3.24 -11.74
C SER A 150 -7.74 -3.54 -10.86
N ASN A 151 -8.89 -3.81 -11.46
CA ASN A 151 -10.14 -4.08 -10.74
C ASN A 151 -10.55 -2.89 -9.83
N ASN A 152 -10.66 -1.70 -10.42
CA ASN A 152 -11.16 -0.48 -9.78
C ASN A 152 -12.26 0.15 -10.67
N ASN A 153 -12.62 1.40 -10.41
CA ASN A 153 -13.67 2.14 -11.11
C ASN A 153 -13.11 3.33 -11.93
N ILE A 154 -11.82 3.30 -12.30
CA ILE A 154 -11.14 4.42 -12.97
C ILE A 154 -11.75 4.65 -14.34
N LYS A 155 -12.10 5.90 -14.66
CA LYS A 155 -12.74 6.29 -15.93
C LYS A 155 -11.75 6.92 -16.91
N THR A 156 -10.81 7.70 -16.39
CA THR A 156 -9.78 8.40 -17.16
C THR A 156 -8.45 8.31 -16.43
N ALA A 157 -7.35 8.24 -17.17
CA ALA A 157 -6.00 8.06 -16.65
C ALA A 157 -4.91 8.66 -17.55
N ILE A 158 -5.18 8.86 -18.86
CA ILE A 158 -4.12 9.21 -19.82
C ILE A 158 -3.40 10.52 -19.49
N ASP A 159 -4.12 11.55 -19.04
CA ASP A 159 -3.54 12.86 -18.75
C ASP A 159 -2.65 12.84 -17.50
N THR A 160 -3.00 12.03 -16.51
CA THR A 160 -2.13 11.77 -15.35
C THR A 160 -0.89 11.00 -15.78
N ILE A 161 -1.05 9.89 -16.53
CA ILE A 161 0.07 9.01 -16.94
C ILE A 161 1.13 9.78 -17.74
N LYS A 162 0.72 10.70 -18.62
CA LYS A 162 1.63 11.54 -19.42
C LYS A 162 2.58 12.41 -18.59
N GLN A 163 2.24 12.69 -17.33
CA GLN A 163 3.01 13.54 -16.42
C GLN A 163 3.85 12.74 -15.41
N MET A 164 3.80 11.41 -15.49
CA MET A 164 4.51 10.51 -14.58
C MET A 164 5.86 10.06 -15.18
N ASP A 165 6.84 10.94 -15.12
CA ASP A 165 8.13 10.83 -15.85
C ASP A 165 8.95 9.56 -15.56
N LYS A 166 8.75 8.91 -14.39
CA LYS A 166 9.46 7.69 -14.01
C LYS A 166 8.61 6.42 -14.10
N LEU A 167 7.37 6.52 -14.57
CA LEU A 167 6.48 5.36 -14.65
C LEU A 167 6.96 4.40 -15.73
N THR A 168 7.17 3.14 -15.35
CA THR A 168 7.68 2.09 -16.26
C THR A 168 6.82 0.83 -16.24
N SER A 169 5.97 0.67 -15.23
CA SER A 169 5.05 -0.47 -15.11
C SER A 169 3.66 0.01 -14.67
N ILE A 170 2.64 -0.34 -15.44
CA ILE A 170 1.25 0.07 -15.19
C ILE A 170 0.28 -1.09 -15.37
N ASN A 171 -0.65 -1.26 -14.44
CA ASN A 171 -1.78 -2.17 -14.60
C ASN A 171 -3.10 -1.45 -14.28
N LEU A 172 -3.93 -1.27 -15.30
CA LEU A 172 -5.26 -0.69 -15.25
C LEU A 172 -6.35 -1.67 -15.71
N PHE A 173 -6.03 -2.97 -15.80
CA PHE A 173 -6.98 -4.00 -16.22
C PHE A 173 -8.30 -3.95 -15.43
N ASN A 174 -9.42 -4.17 -16.10
CA ASN A 174 -10.75 -4.22 -15.48
C ASN A 174 -11.08 -2.93 -14.70
N ASN A 175 -10.99 -1.80 -15.39
CA ASN A 175 -11.49 -0.49 -14.95
C ASN A 175 -12.66 -0.03 -15.85
N LYS A 176 -13.10 1.21 -15.69
CA LYS A 176 -14.16 1.85 -16.49
C LYS A 176 -13.59 2.78 -17.57
N ILE A 177 -12.35 2.54 -17.99
CA ILE A 177 -11.66 3.31 -19.03
C ILE A 177 -12.31 2.99 -20.38
N SER A 178 -12.62 4.03 -21.16
CA SER A 178 -13.22 3.84 -22.48
C SER A 178 -12.26 3.08 -23.41
N HIS A 179 -12.80 2.32 -24.37
CA HIS A 179 -11.96 1.62 -25.37
C HIS A 179 -10.99 2.58 -26.08
N LYS A 180 -11.48 3.78 -26.43
CA LYS A 180 -10.67 4.82 -27.08
C LYS A 180 -9.46 5.19 -26.22
N GLU A 181 -9.68 5.51 -24.95
CA GLU A 181 -8.60 5.91 -24.05
C GLU A 181 -7.66 4.74 -23.70
N SER A 182 -8.19 3.51 -23.61
CA SER A 182 -7.36 2.31 -23.44
C SER A 182 -6.34 2.17 -24.58
N GLU A 183 -6.74 2.38 -25.84
CA GLU A 183 -5.81 2.36 -26.97
C GLU A 183 -4.81 3.52 -26.93
N GLU A 184 -5.23 4.73 -26.52
CA GLU A 184 -4.32 5.87 -26.33
C GLU A 184 -3.26 5.59 -25.26
N ILE A 185 -3.63 4.97 -24.14
CA ILE A 185 -2.69 4.58 -23.08
C ILE A 185 -1.71 3.52 -23.60
N LYS A 186 -2.21 2.47 -24.28
CA LYS A 186 -1.34 1.42 -24.84
C LYS A 186 -0.32 2.01 -25.82
N ASP A 187 -0.75 2.91 -26.70
CA ASP A 187 0.14 3.58 -27.65
C ASP A 187 1.18 4.46 -26.96
N TYR A 188 0.77 5.20 -25.92
CA TYR A 188 1.70 5.99 -25.10
C TYR A 188 2.74 5.09 -24.41
N CYS A 189 2.31 3.99 -23.79
CA CYS A 189 3.19 3.05 -23.09
C CYS A 189 4.20 2.37 -24.03
N ARG A 190 3.78 1.97 -25.24
CA ARG A 190 4.68 1.42 -26.26
C ARG A 190 5.76 2.43 -26.67
N LYS A 191 5.38 3.68 -26.92
CA LYS A 191 6.31 4.76 -27.34
C LYS A 191 7.31 5.13 -26.25
N ASN A 192 6.93 5.01 -24.98
CA ASN A 192 7.76 5.36 -23.84
C ASN A 192 8.42 4.13 -23.17
N LEU A 193 8.50 3.00 -23.88
CA LEU A 193 9.24 1.79 -23.47
C LEU A 193 8.88 1.26 -22.08
N PHE A 194 7.58 1.24 -21.76
CA PHE A 194 7.12 0.64 -20.51
C PHE A 194 7.51 -0.84 -20.46
N SER A 195 8.15 -1.25 -19.36
CA SER A 195 8.57 -2.63 -19.11
C SER A 195 7.39 -3.60 -19.07
N PHE A 196 6.24 -3.13 -18.60
CA PHE A 196 5.00 -3.90 -18.52
C PHE A 196 3.80 -2.96 -18.51
N PHE A 197 2.80 -3.23 -19.34
CA PHE A 197 1.53 -2.52 -19.26
C PHE A 197 0.34 -3.44 -19.56
N ILE A 198 -0.71 -3.31 -18.76
CA ILE A 198 -2.03 -3.91 -19.02
C ILE A 198 -3.09 -2.84 -18.81
N VAL A 199 -3.98 -2.65 -19.79
CA VAL A 199 -5.05 -1.65 -19.77
C VAL A 199 -6.31 -2.26 -20.35
#